data_AF-A0A5C7LVZ4-F1
#
_entry.id   AF-A0A5C7LVZ4-F1
#
_cell.length_a   1.000
_cell.length_b   1.000
_cell.length_c   1.000
_cell.angle_alpha   90.00
_cell.angle_beta   90.00
_cell.angle_gamma   90.00
#
_symmetry.space_group_name_H-M   'P 1'
#
loop_
_entity.id
_entity.type
_entity.pdbx_description
1 polymer ?
#
loop_
_entity_poly.entity_id
_entity_poly.type
_entity_poly.pdbx_seq_one_letter_code
_entity_poly.pdbx_strand_id
1 'polypeptide(L)'
;MLSPELLSDLRPRGLKMSVVGIEVKPETEEVIGIKTVGSDRMWYRATVEGKIRNGEFKTHTFMFSLPIATEGVFVVGGLYRFVIPQGILDVETFELGKPAKYYFRNRLSVIYQALFGIFDSCLVEFYMAGNPPQDSELQNRIDSWFKSSPETRDVIPTRIGIDSIKEMVSLHIPNEGLDLTQREFPSTMLGILDPASTPAGERVNQTYRLTKGTDISTGVAVPSGEMFCSTITNHHLPVALAPRRTHLVRSAYEAAIALDTPEDPLIGNKGLKGRHLLTGIMNLKSFTGDDAIVISASASIKLRATRTIVETFYVVGSLHMHVKEGDSVLPRAVIAETTDPLTQVKELVTLKKIKGAAVIQKIDAVRSSHFNIPATRIRVTCQLISDAKSGDKVITRSAIKGVLRVIADNKMPTLPDGRILDAIISPESVINRRVMSLFWEAMAYGYVASLPEDQREGAVLVDHFDPRPTFVQLVEKGYGKPIQLTYEEKPLPEQTFVGMIYFLRLDKISNEIASSHSGDKAKNGMRVDVDNASLAGQRRDYAKAAALMARGMDSVLQTLTKDNMRGGFAYEELAKVIRGVPAIPSVPAEACEQTIAD
;
A
#
# COMPACT_ATOMS: atom_id res chain seq x y z
N MET A 1 -20.55 -10.70 8.89
CA MET A 1 -20.38 -10.17 10.27
C MET A 1 -20.07 -11.34 11.18
N LEU A 2 -19.34 -11.14 12.27
CA LEU A 2 -19.15 -12.17 13.30
C LEU A 2 -20.43 -12.24 14.12
N SER A 3 -21.04 -13.42 14.25
CA SER A 3 -22.25 -13.57 15.03
C SER A 3 -21.94 -13.56 16.53
N PRO A 4 -22.88 -13.13 17.38
CA PRO A 4 -22.72 -13.23 18.84
C PRO A 4 -22.43 -14.66 19.31
N GLU A 5 -22.99 -15.68 18.64
CA GLU A 5 -22.71 -17.08 18.99
C GLU A 5 -21.23 -17.42 18.77
N LEU A 6 -20.65 -17.00 17.63
CA LEU A 6 -19.24 -17.24 17.34
C LEU A 6 -18.32 -16.58 18.37
N LEU A 7 -18.67 -15.39 18.86
CA LEU A 7 -17.88 -14.67 19.86
C LEU A 7 -18.07 -15.24 21.28
N SER A 8 -19.18 -15.92 21.56
CA SER A 8 -19.43 -16.54 22.88
C SER A 8 -18.51 -17.73 23.18
N ASP A 9 -17.85 -18.28 22.16
CA ASP A 9 -16.86 -19.36 22.28
C ASP A 9 -15.45 -18.87 22.71
N LEU A 10 -15.27 -17.56 22.95
CA LEU A 10 -14.02 -16.99 23.48
C LEU A 10 -13.78 -17.47 24.93
N ARG A 11 -13.16 -18.64 25.11
CA ARG A 11 -12.75 -19.20 26.41
C ARG A 11 -11.23 -19.18 26.57
N PRO A 12 -10.66 -18.33 27.44
CA PRO A 12 -9.22 -18.33 27.69
C PRO A 12 -8.71 -19.72 28.06
N ARG A 13 -7.61 -20.16 27.44
CA ARG A 13 -7.12 -21.54 27.68
C ARG A 13 -6.49 -21.61 29.08
N GLY A 14 -7.00 -22.52 29.91
CA GLY A 14 -6.40 -22.82 31.21
C GLY A 14 -6.73 -21.82 32.32
N LEU A 15 -7.55 -20.78 32.07
CA LEU A 15 -8.06 -19.91 33.12
C LEU A 15 -9.40 -20.42 33.65
N LYS A 16 -9.67 -20.19 34.94
CA LYS A 16 -11.00 -20.42 35.55
C LYS A 16 -11.96 -19.25 35.27
N MET A 17 -11.91 -18.69 34.06
CA MET A 17 -12.73 -17.56 33.62
C MET A 17 -13.37 -17.86 32.26
N SER A 18 -14.60 -17.42 32.05
CA SER A 18 -15.36 -17.62 30.81
C SER A 18 -16.15 -16.38 30.42
N VAL A 19 -16.21 -16.09 29.12
CA VAL A 19 -17.18 -15.13 28.57
C VAL A 19 -18.56 -15.79 28.63
N VAL A 20 -19.51 -15.18 29.33
CA VAL A 20 -20.86 -15.74 29.59
C VAL A 20 -21.98 -15.08 28.78
N GLY A 21 -21.70 -13.95 28.12
CA GLY A 21 -22.67 -13.28 27.27
C GLY A 21 -22.04 -12.18 26.41
N ILE A 22 -22.52 -12.07 25.17
CA ILE A 22 -22.16 -11.00 24.23
C ILE A 22 -23.43 -10.41 23.62
N GLU A 23 -23.66 -9.11 23.82
CA GLU A 23 -24.83 -8.39 23.30
C GLU A 23 -24.42 -7.32 22.28
N VAL A 24 -25.15 -7.20 21.17
CA VAL A 24 -24.97 -6.11 20.20
C VAL A 24 -25.71 -4.87 20.67
N LYS A 25 -25.04 -3.71 20.69
CA LYS A 25 -25.66 -2.43 20.98
C LYS A 25 -25.99 -1.63 19.71
N PRO A 26 -27.26 -1.25 19.46
CA PRO A 26 -27.60 -0.24 18.47
C PRO A 26 -27.53 1.15 19.11
N GLU A 27 -26.69 2.05 18.60
CA GLU A 27 -26.74 3.48 18.98
C GLU A 27 -26.71 4.36 17.72
N THR A 28 -27.76 5.18 17.56
CA THR A 28 -27.79 6.34 16.67
C THR A 28 -28.54 7.47 17.37
N GLU A 29 -27.89 8.61 17.56
CA GLU A 29 -28.54 9.90 17.83
C GLU A 29 -28.12 10.93 16.76
N GLU A 30 -29.09 11.74 16.31
CA GLU A 30 -28.94 12.84 15.36
C GLU A 30 -28.90 14.18 16.11
N VAL A 31 -27.91 15.05 15.84
CA VAL A 31 -27.97 16.47 16.20
C VAL A 31 -27.17 17.36 15.22
N ILE A 32 -27.88 18.38 14.69
CA ILE A 32 -27.45 19.63 14.03
C ILE A 32 -26.37 19.51 12.93
N GLY A 33 -26.83 19.34 11.69
CA GLY A 33 -26.08 19.68 10.47
C GLY A 33 -24.97 18.72 10.04
N ILE A 34 -24.67 17.69 10.84
CA ILE A 34 -23.66 16.67 10.55
C ILE A 34 -24.36 15.31 10.54
N LYS A 35 -24.21 14.54 9.46
CA LYS A 35 -24.66 13.12 9.47
C LYS A 35 -23.77 12.35 10.46
N THR A 36 -24.30 12.01 11.62
CA THR A 36 -23.70 11.05 12.55
C THR A 36 -23.82 9.66 11.94
N VAL A 37 -22.79 9.26 11.21
CA VAL A 37 -22.72 7.91 10.64
C VAL A 37 -22.20 6.96 11.72
N GLY A 38 -23.10 6.48 12.59
CA GLY A 38 -22.86 5.32 13.45
C GLY A 38 -22.85 4.00 12.67
N SER A 39 -22.20 3.93 11.49
CA SER A 39 -22.37 2.80 10.56
C SER A 39 -21.11 2.02 10.19
N ASP A 40 -19.92 2.39 10.69
CA ASP A 40 -18.66 1.69 10.37
C ASP A 40 -18.15 0.76 11.49
N ARG A 41 -18.80 0.72 12.65
CA ARG A 41 -18.45 -0.18 13.75
C ARG A 41 -19.70 -0.78 14.40
N MET A 42 -19.57 -2.01 14.88
CA MET A 42 -20.58 -2.70 15.68
C MET A 42 -20.09 -2.79 17.12
N TRP A 43 -20.92 -2.34 18.06
CA TRP A 43 -20.60 -2.35 19.48
C TRP A 43 -21.09 -3.63 20.14
N TYR A 44 -20.25 -4.16 21.01
CA TYR A 44 -20.45 -5.37 21.76
C TYR A 44 -20.26 -5.08 23.25
N ARG A 45 -21.11 -5.70 24.06
CA ARG A 45 -20.93 -5.81 25.51
C ARG A 45 -20.60 -7.26 25.81
N ALA A 46 -19.46 -7.53 26.42
CA ALA A 46 -19.08 -8.87 26.86
C ALA A 46 -19.02 -8.93 28.39
N THR A 47 -19.62 -9.98 28.96
CA THR A 47 -19.53 -10.28 30.39
C THR A 47 -18.62 -11.48 30.60
N VAL A 48 -17.64 -11.34 31.49
CA VAL A 48 -16.72 -12.41 31.88
C VAL A 48 -16.89 -12.71 33.36
N GLU A 49 -16.94 -13.99 33.67
CA GLU A 49 -17.10 -14.49 35.03
C GLU A 49 -16.05 -15.56 35.32
N GLY A 50 -15.54 -15.57 36.55
CA GLY A 50 -14.60 -16.61 36.95
C GLY A 50 -13.89 -16.37 38.26
N LYS A 51 -13.12 -17.37 38.70
CA LYS A 51 -12.25 -17.25 39.87
C LYS A 51 -10.91 -16.65 39.49
N ILE A 52 -10.53 -15.54 40.12
CA ILE A 52 -9.19 -14.97 40.00
C ILE A 52 -8.17 -15.78 40.84
N ARG A 53 -6.87 -15.47 40.74
CA ARG A 53 -5.78 -16.27 41.35
C ARG A 53 -5.94 -16.54 42.85
N ASN A 54 -6.50 -15.60 43.60
CA ASN A 54 -6.73 -15.75 45.06
C ASN A 54 -7.96 -16.64 45.39
N GLY A 55 -8.69 -17.14 44.39
CA GLY A 55 -9.88 -17.98 44.56
C GLY A 55 -11.21 -17.23 44.63
N GLU A 56 -11.19 -15.89 44.69
CA GLU A 56 -12.37 -15.01 44.68
C GLU A 56 -13.08 -15.08 43.33
N PHE A 57 -14.42 -15.17 43.34
CA PHE A 57 -15.22 -15.12 42.12
C PHE A 57 -15.49 -13.65 41.74
N LYS A 58 -15.16 -13.28 40.51
CA LYS A 58 -15.43 -11.94 39.97
C LYS A 58 -16.22 -12.03 38.68
N THR A 59 -17.13 -11.09 38.53
CA THR A 59 -17.85 -10.79 37.28
C THR A 59 -17.43 -9.40 36.82
N HIS A 60 -17.13 -9.27 35.53
CA HIS A 60 -16.84 -7.97 34.93
C HIS A 60 -17.45 -7.89 33.53
N THR A 61 -17.97 -6.71 33.20
CA THR A 61 -18.53 -6.42 31.89
C THR A 61 -17.72 -5.30 31.26
N PHE A 62 -17.21 -5.55 30.06
CA PHE A 62 -16.49 -4.55 29.27
C PHE A 62 -17.20 -4.33 27.93
N MET A 63 -16.98 -3.14 27.36
CA MET A 63 -17.49 -2.76 26.06
C MET A 63 -16.36 -2.67 25.05
N PHE A 64 -16.61 -3.15 23.84
CA PHE A 64 -15.70 -3.02 22.72
C PHE A 64 -16.47 -2.90 21.41
N SER A 65 -15.79 -2.50 20.35
CA SER A 65 -16.36 -2.36 19.02
C SER A 65 -15.48 -2.99 17.96
N LEU A 66 -16.11 -3.69 17.02
CA LEU A 66 -15.45 -4.24 15.85
C LEU A 66 -15.79 -3.38 14.63
N PRO A 67 -14.82 -3.11 13.74
CA PRO A 67 -15.12 -2.45 12.48
C PRO A 67 -16.04 -3.31 11.61
N ILE A 68 -17.00 -2.66 10.96
CA ILE A 68 -17.89 -3.28 9.97
C ILE A 68 -17.15 -3.25 8.64
N ALA A 69 -17.02 -4.42 8.03
CA ALA A 69 -16.45 -4.53 6.69
C ALA A 69 -17.47 -4.16 5.61
N THR A 70 -17.09 -3.29 4.69
CA THR A 70 -17.79 -3.07 3.42
C THR A 70 -17.02 -3.82 2.34
N GLU A 71 -17.66 -4.78 1.66
CA GLU A 71 -16.99 -5.68 0.68
C GLU A 71 -15.76 -6.44 1.22
N GLY A 72 -15.70 -6.66 2.54
CA GLY A 72 -14.55 -7.29 3.20
C GLY A 72 -13.42 -6.33 3.61
N VAL A 73 -13.56 -5.03 3.32
CA VAL A 73 -12.61 -3.99 3.72
C VAL A 73 -13.10 -3.30 5.00
N PHE A 74 -12.25 -3.29 6.01
CA PHE A 74 -12.44 -2.60 7.29
C PHE A 74 -11.85 -1.20 7.22
N VAL A 75 -12.48 -0.22 7.87
CA VAL A 75 -11.88 1.12 8.03
C VAL A 75 -11.54 1.33 9.49
N VAL A 76 -10.24 1.40 9.83
CA VAL A 76 -9.78 1.56 11.21
C VAL A 76 -8.80 2.73 11.28
N GLY A 77 -9.19 3.78 12.00
CA GLY A 77 -8.40 5.02 12.09
C GLY A 77 -8.16 5.70 10.73
N GLY A 78 -9.12 5.59 9.79
CA GLY A 78 -9.00 6.13 8.43
C GLY A 78 -8.17 5.27 7.47
N LEU A 79 -7.61 4.15 7.94
CA LEU A 79 -6.88 3.19 7.12
C LEU A 79 -7.83 2.12 6.61
N TYR A 80 -7.81 1.88 5.31
CA TYR A 80 -8.54 0.77 4.69
C TYR A 80 -7.73 -0.50 4.86
N ARG A 81 -8.27 -1.45 5.60
CA ARG A 81 -7.60 -2.68 6.02
C ARG A 81 -8.38 -3.88 5.52
N PHE A 82 -7.67 -4.88 5.04
CA PHE A 82 -8.25 -6.17 4.66
C PHE A 82 -7.56 -7.26 5.46
N VAL A 83 -8.34 -8.16 6.06
CA VAL A 83 -7.81 -9.34 6.73
C VAL A 83 -7.64 -10.44 5.69
N ILE A 84 -6.44 -10.98 5.56
CA ILE A 84 -6.12 -11.97 4.54
C ILE A 84 -6.20 -13.40 5.12
N PRO A 85 -6.63 -14.40 4.33
CA PRO A 85 -6.47 -15.81 4.67
C PRO A 85 -5.03 -16.17 5.05
N GLN A 86 -4.89 -17.23 5.84
CA GLN A 86 -3.60 -17.74 6.31
C GLN A 86 -3.44 -19.21 5.90
N GLY A 87 -2.46 -19.52 5.06
CA GLY A 87 -2.00 -20.88 4.81
C GLY A 87 -0.97 -21.28 5.86
N ILE A 88 -1.11 -22.45 6.47
CA ILE A 88 -0.24 -22.91 7.54
C ILE A 88 0.35 -24.24 7.13
N LEU A 89 1.67 -24.33 7.26
CA LEU A 89 2.39 -25.57 7.02
C LEU A 89 1.90 -26.64 7.98
N ASP A 90 1.45 -27.77 7.43
CA ASP A 90 1.18 -28.96 8.21
C ASP A 90 2.52 -29.64 8.54
N VAL A 91 3.02 -29.36 9.74
CA VAL A 91 4.31 -29.88 10.20
C VAL A 91 4.25 -31.39 10.45
N GLU A 92 3.07 -31.94 10.75
CA GLU A 92 2.90 -33.39 10.99
C GLU A 92 3.11 -34.20 9.72
N THR A 93 2.84 -33.60 8.56
CA THR A 93 3.05 -34.23 7.25
C THR A 93 4.34 -33.78 6.54
N PHE A 94 5.18 -32.99 7.22
CA PHE A 94 6.47 -32.56 6.68
C PHE A 94 7.49 -33.70 6.75
N GLU A 95 7.82 -34.28 5.60
CA GLU A 95 8.87 -35.29 5.45
C GLU A 95 9.97 -34.78 4.51
N LEU A 96 11.24 -35.02 4.87
CA LEU A 96 12.38 -34.61 4.05
C LEU A 96 12.29 -35.25 2.65
N GLY A 97 12.31 -34.42 1.60
CA GLY A 97 12.17 -34.88 0.21
C GLY A 97 10.73 -35.07 -0.29
N LYS A 98 9.70 -34.86 0.56
CA LYS A 98 8.31 -34.78 0.12
C LYS A 98 7.82 -33.32 0.08
N PRO A 99 6.86 -32.98 -0.79
CA PRO A 99 6.31 -31.63 -0.84
C PRO A 99 5.55 -31.27 0.44
N ALA A 100 5.75 -30.03 0.91
CA ALA A 100 5.00 -29.45 2.01
C ALA A 100 3.49 -29.38 1.70
N LYS A 101 2.66 -29.79 2.68
CA LYS A 101 1.21 -29.61 2.66
C LYS A 101 0.81 -28.41 3.50
N TYR A 102 -0.24 -27.71 3.08
CA TYR A 102 -0.77 -26.57 3.81
C TYR A 102 -2.27 -26.73 4.02
N TYR A 103 -2.73 -26.26 5.18
CA TYR A 103 -4.14 -26.01 5.45
C TYR A 103 -4.38 -24.50 5.52
N PHE A 104 -5.58 -24.06 5.16
CA PHE A 104 -5.89 -22.64 5.04
C PHE A 104 -6.96 -22.21 6.04
N ARG A 105 -6.65 -21.21 6.86
CA ARG A 105 -7.65 -20.49 7.65
C ARG A 105 -8.25 -19.40 6.79
N ASN A 106 -9.58 -19.40 6.67
CA ASN A 106 -10.29 -18.30 6.02
C ASN A 106 -10.22 -17.02 6.89
N ARG A 107 -10.64 -15.89 6.32
CA ARG A 107 -10.57 -14.58 6.96
C ARG A 107 -11.28 -14.52 8.32
N LEU A 108 -12.46 -15.14 8.43
CA LEU A 108 -13.22 -15.13 9.68
C LEU A 108 -12.51 -15.92 10.77
N SER A 109 -11.94 -17.08 10.42
CA SER A 109 -11.12 -17.87 11.33
C SER A 109 -9.88 -17.10 11.81
N VAL A 110 -9.25 -16.32 10.94
CA VAL A 110 -8.10 -15.46 11.31
C VAL A 110 -8.52 -14.36 12.29
N ILE A 111 -9.64 -13.65 12.03
CA ILE A 111 -10.15 -12.63 12.96
C ILE A 111 -10.52 -13.26 14.30
N TYR A 112 -11.20 -14.41 14.29
CA TYR A 112 -11.62 -15.10 15.49
C TYR A 112 -10.42 -15.48 16.37
N GLN A 113 -9.35 -16.02 15.77
CA GLN A 113 -8.13 -16.35 16.51
C GLN A 113 -7.40 -15.13 17.06
N ALA A 114 -7.39 -14.02 16.32
CA ALA A 114 -6.82 -12.78 16.81
C ALA A 114 -7.59 -12.23 18.01
N LEU A 115 -8.92 -12.18 17.93
CA LEU A 115 -9.76 -11.80 19.06
C LEU A 115 -9.56 -12.74 20.24
N PHE A 116 -9.50 -14.05 20.01
CA PHE A 116 -9.17 -15.03 21.04
C PHE A 116 -7.85 -14.71 21.75
N GLY A 117 -6.76 -14.47 21.02
CA GLY A 117 -5.47 -14.14 21.62
C GLY A 117 -5.47 -12.80 22.39
N ILE A 118 -6.18 -11.80 21.88
CA ILE A 118 -6.32 -10.49 22.55
C ILE A 118 -7.10 -10.64 23.87
N PHE A 119 -8.21 -11.38 23.85
CA PHE A 119 -9.03 -11.61 25.04
C PHE A 119 -8.30 -12.48 26.06
N ASP A 120 -7.64 -13.56 25.62
CA ASP A 120 -6.83 -14.43 26.47
C ASP A 120 -5.75 -13.61 27.20
N SER A 121 -4.98 -12.78 26.47
CA SER A 121 -3.99 -11.88 27.07
C SER A 121 -4.58 -10.91 28.10
N CYS A 122 -5.68 -10.23 27.79
CA CYS A 122 -6.32 -9.28 28.72
C CYS A 122 -6.87 -9.99 29.96
N LEU A 123 -7.41 -11.19 29.80
CA LEU A 123 -8.01 -11.96 30.89
C LEU A 123 -6.97 -12.68 31.76
N VAL A 124 -5.80 -13.02 31.22
CA VAL A 124 -4.65 -13.45 32.04
C VAL A 124 -4.26 -12.34 33.00
N GLU A 125 -4.17 -11.09 32.54
CA GLU A 125 -3.85 -9.94 33.40
C GLU A 125 -4.92 -9.76 34.50
N PHE A 126 -6.21 -9.86 34.14
CA PHE A 126 -7.31 -9.82 35.12
C PHE A 126 -7.23 -10.95 36.14
N TYR A 127 -6.95 -12.17 35.69
CA TYR A 127 -6.80 -13.33 36.54
C TYR A 127 -5.64 -13.19 37.53
N MET A 128 -4.48 -12.68 37.06
CA MET A 128 -3.26 -12.56 37.85
C MET A 128 -3.27 -11.38 38.82
N ALA A 129 -3.73 -10.21 38.36
CA ALA A 129 -3.69 -8.95 39.13
C ALA A 129 -5.01 -8.60 39.81
N GLY A 130 -6.12 -9.26 39.46
CA GLY A 130 -7.45 -9.00 40.01
C GLY A 130 -8.09 -7.68 39.55
N ASN A 131 -7.40 -6.93 38.68
CA ASN A 131 -7.86 -5.68 38.07
C ASN A 131 -8.44 -5.97 36.69
N PRO A 132 -9.72 -5.65 36.43
CA PRO A 132 -10.32 -5.87 35.12
C PRO A 132 -9.67 -5.00 34.05
N PRO A 133 -9.54 -5.49 32.80
CA PRO A 133 -9.01 -4.69 31.70
C PRO A 133 -9.95 -3.51 31.44
N GLN A 134 -9.38 -2.33 31.19
CA GLN A 134 -10.19 -1.18 30.81
C GLN A 134 -10.72 -1.36 29.38
N ASP A 135 -11.95 -0.91 29.11
CA ASP A 135 -12.56 -0.89 27.76
C ASP A 135 -11.62 -0.28 26.71
N SER A 136 -10.93 0.81 27.09
CA SER A 136 -9.97 1.52 26.24
C SER A 136 -8.77 0.66 25.87
N GLU A 137 -8.26 -0.17 26.78
CA GLU A 137 -7.11 -1.02 26.55
C GLU A 137 -7.46 -2.16 25.58
N LEU A 138 -8.58 -2.85 25.83
CA LEU A 138 -9.08 -3.88 24.93
C LEU A 138 -9.34 -3.31 23.54
N GLN A 139 -10.02 -2.16 23.46
CA GLN A 139 -10.28 -1.49 22.18
C GLN A 139 -8.99 -1.10 21.46
N ASN A 140 -7.98 -0.61 22.19
CA ASN A 140 -6.68 -0.25 21.63
C ASN A 140 -5.95 -1.47 21.05
N ARG A 141 -6.00 -2.62 21.73
CA ARG A 141 -5.40 -3.88 21.24
C ARG A 141 -6.12 -4.37 19.97
N ILE A 142 -7.46 -4.32 19.95
CA ILE A 142 -8.27 -4.65 18.76
C ILE A 142 -7.92 -3.72 17.58
N ASP A 143 -7.94 -2.41 17.80
CA ASP A 143 -7.63 -1.43 16.77
C ASP A 143 -6.20 -1.57 16.27
N SER A 144 -5.25 -1.84 17.16
CA SER A 144 -3.84 -2.06 16.82
C SER A 144 -3.67 -3.30 15.95
N TRP A 145 -4.35 -4.41 16.29
CA TRP A 145 -4.33 -5.62 15.45
C TRP A 145 -4.84 -5.33 14.04
N PHE A 146 -6.01 -4.69 13.91
CA PHE A 146 -6.52 -4.32 12.59
C PHE A 146 -5.58 -3.38 11.83
N LYS A 147 -4.88 -2.46 12.51
CA LYS A 147 -3.97 -1.48 11.90
C LYS A 147 -2.63 -2.08 11.46
N SER A 148 -2.06 -3.01 12.22
CA SER A 148 -0.63 -3.37 12.04
C SER A 148 -0.31 -4.86 12.03
N SER A 149 -1.29 -5.76 12.20
CA SER A 149 -0.99 -7.21 12.17
C SER A 149 -0.44 -7.65 10.82
N PRO A 150 0.48 -8.64 10.76
CA PRO A 150 0.93 -9.25 9.50
C PRO A 150 -0.22 -9.82 8.63
N GLU A 151 -1.32 -10.23 9.28
CA GLU A 151 -2.55 -10.76 8.69
C GLU A 151 -3.49 -9.67 8.19
N THR A 152 -3.18 -8.40 8.42
CA THR A 152 -3.92 -7.27 7.85
C THR A 152 -3.10 -6.55 6.79
N ARG A 153 -3.79 -6.00 5.80
CA ARG A 153 -3.16 -5.36 4.65
C ARG A 153 -3.82 -4.04 4.31
N ASP A 154 -2.98 -3.07 3.98
CA ASP A 154 -3.45 -1.82 3.40
C ASP A 154 -4.16 -2.11 2.07
N VAL A 155 -5.33 -1.50 1.91
CA VAL A 155 -6.11 -1.58 0.68
C VAL A 155 -5.93 -0.28 -0.06
N ILE A 156 -5.47 -0.38 -1.30
CA ILE A 156 -5.54 0.71 -2.25
C ILE A 156 -7.01 0.78 -2.70
N PRO A 157 -7.72 1.90 -2.49
CA PRO A 157 -9.16 2.00 -2.73
C PRO A 157 -9.51 2.12 -4.23
N THR A 158 -8.82 1.35 -5.08
CA THR A 158 -9.17 1.13 -6.48
C THR A 158 -9.88 -0.22 -6.59
N ARG A 159 -10.77 -0.37 -7.59
CA ARG A 159 -11.47 -1.65 -7.81
C ARG A 159 -10.49 -2.82 -7.97
N ILE A 160 -9.44 -2.63 -8.78
CA ILE A 160 -8.38 -3.62 -8.98
C ILE A 160 -7.63 -3.90 -7.68
N GLY A 161 -7.33 -2.87 -6.89
CA GLY A 161 -6.69 -3.03 -5.58
C GLY A 161 -7.53 -3.86 -4.61
N ILE A 162 -8.85 -3.61 -4.57
CA ILE A 162 -9.80 -4.35 -3.73
C ILE A 162 -9.95 -5.79 -4.20
N ASP A 163 -10.09 -6.03 -5.50
CA ASP A 163 -10.25 -7.39 -6.02
C ASP A 163 -8.96 -8.20 -5.85
N SER A 164 -7.80 -7.58 -6.11
CA SER A 164 -6.50 -8.20 -5.87
C SER A 164 -6.24 -8.51 -4.39
N ILE A 165 -6.64 -7.63 -3.46
CA ILE A 165 -6.44 -7.91 -2.02
C ILE A 165 -7.28 -9.09 -1.53
N LYS A 166 -8.46 -9.33 -2.13
CA LYS A 166 -9.31 -10.49 -1.82
C LYS A 166 -8.66 -11.82 -2.16
N GLU A 167 -7.78 -11.83 -3.15
CA GLU A 167 -6.99 -13.01 -3.53
C GLU A 167 -5.74 -13.18 -2.67
N MET A 168 -5.38 -12.25 -1.76
CA MET A 168 -4.16 -12.42 -0.98
C MET A 168 -4.24 -13.61 -0.04
N VAL A 169 -3.11 -14.27 0.19
CA VAL A 169 -2.94 -15.25 1.25
C VAL A 169 -1.57 -15.11 1.88
N SER A 170 -1.49 -15.21 3.20
CA SER A 170 -0.22 -15.27 3.92
C SER A 170 0.13 -16.72 4.23
N LEU A 171 1.33 -17.17 3.89
CA LEU A 171 1.86 -18.44 4.36
C LEU A 171 2.58 -18.21 5.69
N HIS A 172 2.06 -18.83 6.74
CA HIS A 172 2.69 -18.88 8.04
C HIS A 172 3.67 -20.05 8.07
N ILE A 173 4.94 -19.74 8.33
CA ILE A 173 6.02 -20.72 8.45
C ILE A 173 6.41 -20.74 9.94
N PRO A 174 6.23 -21.87 10.66
CA PRO A 174 6.36 -21.92 12.12
C PRO A 174 7.75 -21.66 12.73
N ASN A 175 8.77 -21.26 11.96
CA ASN A 175 10.12 -21.05 12.49
C ASN A 175 10.88 -19.90 11.83
N GLU A 176 11.37 -18.97 12.65
CA GLU A 176 12.30 -17.89 12.26
C GLU A 176 13.69 -18.41 11.86
N GLY A 177 14.01 -19.67 12.18
CA GLY A 177 15.30 -20.32 11.88
C GLY A 177 15.43 -20.91 10.46
N LEU A 178 14.41 -20.81 9.61
CA LEU A 178 14.50 -21.27 8.21
C LEU A 178 15.09 -20.16 7.33
N ASP A 179 16.29 -20.44 6.81
CA ASP A 179 17.07 -19.58 5.92
C ASP A 179 16.19 -18.87 4.87
N LEU A 180 16.09 -17.55 4.98
CA LEU A 180 15.33 -16.69 4.08
C LEU A 180 15.85 -16.75 2.64
N THR A 181 17.12 -17.15 2.44
CA THR A 181 17.78 -17.21 1.14
C THR A 181 17.48 -18.49 0.34
N GLN A 182 16.90 -19.51 0.98
CA GLN A 182 16.59 -20.81 0.36
C GLN A 182 15.08 -21.09 0.20
N ARG A 183 14.22 -20.09 0.39
CA ARG A 183 12.78 -20.29 0.21
C ARG A 183 12.44 -20.37 -1.28
N GLU A 184 12.18 -21.59 -1.76
CA GLU A 184 11.64 -21.83 -3.09
C GLU A 184 10.11 -21.78 -3.08
N PHE A 185 9.50 -21.48 -4.23
CA PHE A 185 8.06 -21.56 -4.39
C PHE A 185 7.62 -23.04 -4.22
N PRO A 186 6.64 -23.35 -3.35
CA PRO A 186 6.18 -24.72 -3.18
C PRO A 186 5.49 -25.21 -4.44
N SER A 187 6.10 -26.14 -5.17
CA SER A 187 5.58 -26.63 -6.46
C SER A 187 4.18 -27.25 -6.37
N THR A 188 3.80 -27.80 -5.21
CA THR A 188 2.43 -28.27 -4.92
C THR A 188 1.38 -27.17 -4.88
N MET A 189 1.79 -25.91 -4.79
CA MET A 189 0.90 -24.75 -4.83
C MET A 189 0.78 -24.15 -6.23
N LEU A 190 1.41 -24.73 -7.26
CA LEU A 190 1.17 -24.32 -8.64
C LEU A 190 -0.31 -24.52 -8.99
N GLY A 191 -0.91 -23.52 -9.61
CA GLY A 191 -2.34 -23.51 -9.91
C GLY A 191 -3.26 -23.15 -8.73
N ILE A 192 -2.71 -23.04 -7.51
CA ILE A 192 -3.40 -22.52 -6.32
C ILE A 192 -2.90 -21.10 -6.02
N LEU A 193 -1.59 -20.90 -5.99
CA LEU A 193 -0.93 -19.63 -5.74
C LEU A 193 -0.26 -19.13 -7.02
N ASP A 194 -0.36 -17.82 -7.27
CA ASP A 194 0.36 -17.16 -8.34
C ASP A 194 1.83 -16.99 -7.94
N PRO A 195 2.78 -17.68 -8.62
CA PRO A 195 4.20 -17.63 -8.29
C PRO A 195 4.83 -16.26 -8.55
N ALA A 196 4.23 -15.44 -9.41
CA ALA A 196 4.69 -14.08 -9.72
C ALA A 196 4.11 -13.03 -8.76
N SER A 197 3.27 -13.42 -7.79
CA SER A 197 2.55 -12.45 -6.95
C SER A 197 3.22 -12.12 -5.62
N THR A 198 4.38 -12.70 -5.31
CA THR A 198 5.01 -12.45 -4.01
C THR A 198 5.54 -11.01 -3.90
N PRO A 199 5.37 -10.32 -2.75
CA PRO A 199 6.00 -9.01 -2.53
C PRO A 199 7.52 -9.08 -2.57
N ALA A 200 8.19 -7.98 -2.91
CA ALA A 200 9.63 -7.84 -2.70
C ALA A 200 9.95 -7.49 -1.23
N GLY A 201 11.12 -7.91 -0.72
CA GLY A 201 11.61 -7.60 0.64
C GLY A 201 11.50 -8.75 1.64
N GLU A 202 11.37 -8.43 2.94
CA GLU A 202 11.38 -9.41 4.05
C GLU A 202 10.20 -10.39 4.02
N ARG A 203 9.13 -10.05 3.28
CA ARG A 203 7.92 -10.88 3.11
C ARG A 203 7.93 -11.69 1.81
N VAL A 204 9.06 -11.72 1.09
CA VAL A 204 9.23 -12.61 -0.07
C VAL A 204 8.93 -14.04 0.37
N ASN A 205 8.12 -14.72 -0.44
CA ASN A 205 7.66 -16.08 -0.22
C ASN A 205 6.83 -16.32 1.05
N GLN A 206 6.31 -15.26 1.68
CA GLN A 206 5.36 -15.36 2.80
C GLN A 206 3.97 -14.86 2.44
N THR A 207 3.84 -14.08 1.37
CA THR A 207 2.55 -13.57 0.94
C THR A 207 2.43 -13.79 -0.56
N TYR A 208 1.29 -14.32 -0.98
CA TYR A 208 0.95 -14.64 -2.36
C TYR A 208 -0.46 -14.15 -2.69
N ARG A 209 -0.85 -14.29 -3.94
CA ARG A 209 -2.22 -14.24 -4.42
C ARG A 209 -2.66 -15.65 -4.79
N LEU A 210 -3.92 -15.96 -4.57
CA LEU A 210 -4.59 -17.09 -5.17
C LEU A 210 -4.64 -16.90 -6.69
N THR A 211 -4.55 -17.99 -7.43
CA THR A 211 -4.84 -17.97 -8.88
C THR A 211 -6.33 -17.67 -9.10
N LYS A 212 -6.65 -17.07 -10.25
CA LYS A 212 -8.01 -16.61 -10.55
C LYS A 212 -8.99 -17.78 -10.48
N GLY A 213 -9.99 -17.67 -9.60
CA GLY A 213 -11.04 -18.69 -9.44
C GLY A 213 -10.72 -19.76 -8.40
N THR A 214 -9.52 -19.77 -7.81
CA THR A 214 -9.21 -20.64 -6.66
C THR A 214 -10.00 -20.17 -5.45
N ASP A 215 -10.61 -21.12 -4.73
CA ASP A 215 -11.38 -20.85 -3.51
C ASP A 215 -10.81 -21.63 -2.32
N ILE A 216 -11.00 -21.08 -1.12
CA ILE A 216 -10.64 -21.73 0.14
C ILE A 216 -11.93 -22.17 0.83
N SER A 217 -12.27 -23.44 0.68
CA SER A 217 -13.43 -24.07 1.31
C SER A 217 -12.97 -25.10 2.34
N THR A 218 -13.64 -25.15 3.49
CA THR A 218 -13.41 -26.14 4.57
C THR A 218 -11.94 -26.35 5.00
N GLY A 219 -11.08 -25.35 4.84
CA GLY A 219 -9.67 -25.43 5.22
C GLY A 219 -8.72 -25.86 4.11
N VAL A 220 -9.22 -26.12 2.91
CA VAL A 220 -8.46 -26.58 1.74
C VAL A 220 -8.62 -25.59 0.59
N ALA A 221 -7.54 -25.34 -0.15
CA ALA A 221 -7.59 -24.54 -1.37
C ALA A 221 -7.88 -25.44 -2.57
N VAL A 222 -8.89 -25.11 -3.37
CA VAL A 222 -9.29 -25.86 -4.56
C VAL A 222 -8.85 -25.10 -5.81
N PRO A 223 -7.94 -25.64 -6.64
CA PRO A 223 -7.41 -24.96 -7.81
C PRO A 223 -8.46 -24.83 -8.92
N SER A 224 -8.40 -23.72 -9.67
CA SER A 224 -9.31 -23.40 -10.78
C SER A 224 -8.76 -23.71 -12.18
N GLY A 225 -7.50 -24.17 -12.28
CA GLY A 225 -6.81 -24.41 -13.54
C GLY A 225 -6.07 -23.18 -14.12
N GLU A 226 -6.26 -22.00 -13.55
CA GLU A 226 -5.53 -20.79 -13.91
C GLU A 226 -4.12 -20.76 -13.28
N MET A 227 -3.17 -20.13 -13.97
CA MET A 227 -1.78 -20.02 -13.52
C MET A 227 -1.49 -18.73 -12.72
N PHE A 228 -2.29 -17.69 -12.93
CA PHE A 228 -2.05 -16.36 -12.37
C PHE A 228 -3.27 -15.81 -11.64
N CYS A 229 -3.07 -14.78 -10.82
CA CYS A 229 -4.16 -14.09 -10.14
C CYS A 229 -5.03 -13.29 -11.14
N SER A 230 -6.24 -12.89 -10.74
CA SER A 230 -7.17 -12.22 -11.67
C SER A 230 -6.60 -10.95 -12.27
N THR A 231 -5.78 -10.21 -11.52
CA THR A 231 -5.15 -8.98 -12.00
C THR A 231 -4.24 -9.24 -13.20
N ILE A 232 -3.45 -10.32 -13.17
CA ILE A 232 -2.56 -10.70 -14.27
C ILE A 232 -3.35 -11.36 -15.39
N THR A 233 -4.18 -12.36 -15.07
CA THR A 233 -5.01 -13.08 -16.06
C THR A 233 -5.89 -12.14 -16.87
N ASN A 234 -6.47 -11.12 -16.23
CA ASN A 234 -7.38 -10.23 -16.92
C ASN A 234 -6.64 -9.10 -17.66
N HIS A 235 -5.55 -8.56 -17.11
CA HIS A 235 -5.06 -7.24 -17.58
C HIS A 235 -3.64 -7.24 -18.14
N HIS A 236 -2.87 -8.31 -17.93
CA HIS A 236 -1.49 -8.35 -18.38
C HIS A 236 -1.40 -8.80 -19.85
N LEU A 237 -0.36 -8.30 -20.52
CA LEU A 237 0.02 -8.78 -21.85
C LEU A 237 0.52 -10.24 -21.75
N PRO A 238 0.75 -10.91 -22.89
CA PRO A 238 1.21 -12.30 -22.89
C PRO A 238 2.50 -12.47 -22.08
N VAL A 239 2.46 -13.31 -21.04
CA VAL A 239 3.58 -13.50 -20.10
C VAL A 239 4.79 -14.08 -20.82
N ALA A 240 4.59 -14.96 -21.81
CA ALA A 240 5.66 -15.53 -22.63
C ALA A 240 6.55 -14.47 -23.31
N LEU A 241 6.02 -13.27 -23.56
CA LEU A 241 6.76 -12.17 -24.18
C LEU A 241 7.54 -11.30 -23.16
N ALA A 242 7.32 -11.48 -21.85
CA ALA A 242 8.01 -10.75 -20.79
C ALA A 242 7.98 -11.45 -19.40
N PRO A 243 8.40 -12.73 -19.29
CA PRO A 243 8.08 -13.55 -18.11
C PRO A 243 8.73 -13.08 -16.81
N ARG A 244 9.90 -12.44 -16.90
CA ARG A 244 10.67 -11.99 -15.73
C ARG A 244 10.05 -10.80 -15.00
N ARG A 245 9.05 -10.12 -15.59
CA ARG A 245 8.54 -8.86 -15.05
C ARG A 245 7.06 -8.89 -14.66
N THR A 246 6.38 -10.02 -14.83
CA THR A 246 4.96 -10.19 -14.46
C THR A 246 4.68 -9.72 -13.02
N HIS A 247 5.58 -10.04 -12.08
CA HIS A 247 5.47 -9.63 -10.68
C HIS A 247 5.44 -8.11 -10.46
N LEU A 248 6.16 -7.35 -11.30
CA LEU A 248 6.23 -5.89 -11.20
C LEU A 248 4.95 -5.21 -11.69
N VAL A 249 4.25 -5.86 -12.62
CA VAL A 249 3.11 -5.28 -13.32
C VAL A 249 1.87 -5.31 -12.44
N ARG A 250 1.61 -6.43 -11.75
CA ARG A 250 0.49 -6.54 -10.81
C ARG A 250 0.48 -5.37 -9.81
N SER A 251 1.57 -5.19 -9.08
CA SER A 251 1.65 -4.14 -8.06
C SER A 251 1.56 -2.73 -8.65
N ALA A 252 1.89 -2.57 -9.93
CA ALA A 252 1.75 -1.29 -10.61
C ALA A 252 0.31 -1.05 -11.09
N TYR A 253 -0.42 -2.09 -11.51
CA TYR A 253 -1.85 -2.00 -11.83
C TYR A 253 -2.68 -1.68 -10.59
N GLU A 254 -2.36 -2.31 -9.45
CA GLU A 254 -2.98 -2.00 -8.15
C GLU A 254 -2.76 -0.55 -7.73
N ALA A 255 -1.56 -0.01 -7.99
CA ALA A 255 -1.15 1.35 -7.64
C ALA A 255 -1.45 2.40 -8.72
N ALA A 256 -2.11 2.02 -9.82
CA ALA A 256 -2.47 2.96 -10.88
C ALA A 256 -3.60 3.89 -10.39
N ILE A 257 -3.42 5.19 -10.60
CA ILE A 257 -4.45 6.18 -10.28
C ILE A 257 -5.43 6.33 -11.44
N ALA A 258 -6.69 6.60 -11.11
CA ALA A 258 -7.71 6.84 -12.10
C ALA A 258 -7.42 8.15 -12.84
N LEU A 259 -7.32 8.06 -14.16
CA LEU A 259 -7.24 9.23 -15.03
C LEU A 259 -8.62 9.87 -15.17
N ASP A 260 -8.68 11.16 -15.43
CA ASP A 260 -9.94 11.90 -15.60
C ASP A 260 -10.65 11.49 -16.90
N THR A 261 -9.87 11.17 -17.92
CA THR A 261 -10.34 10.72 -19.23
C THR A 261 -9.68 9.39 -19.60
N PRO A 262 -9.98 8.29 -18.91
CA PRO A 262 -9.31 7.02 -19.19
C PRO A 262 -9.83 6.39 -20.49
N GLU A 263 -8.99 5.62 -21.15
CA GLU A 263 -9.36 4.70 -22.23
C GLU A 263 -9.24 3.28 -21.74
N ASP A 264 -10.06 2.36 -22.24
CA ASP A 264 -9.74 0.93 -22.10
C ASP A 264 -8.63 0.56 -23.10
N PRO A 265 -7.74 -0.40 -22.77
CA PRO A 265 -6.74 -0.85 -23.73
C PRO A 265 -7.41 -1.47 -24.96
N LEU A 266 -6.89 -1.19 -26.15
CA LEU A 266 -7.42 -1.76 -27.39
C LEU A 266 -7.14 -3.27 -27.49
N ILE A 267 -6.05 -3.72 -26.86
CA ILE A 267 -5.59 -5.11 -26.87
C ILE A 267 -5.80 -5.72 -25.49
N GLY A 268 -6.52 -6.85 -25.39
CA GLY A 268 -6.79 -7.55 -24.12
C GLY A 268 -8.01 -7.02 -23.37
N ASN A 269 -8.20 -7.40 -22.10
CA ASN A 269 -9.44 -7.07 -21.40
C ASN A 269 -9.49 -5.61 -20.91
N LYS A 270 -10.71 -5.08 -20.92
CA LYS A 270 -11.08 -3.74 -20.45
C LYS A 270 -10.93 -3.61 -18.93
N GLY A 271 -10.90 -2.38 -18.41
CA GLY A 271 -10.96 -2.11 -16.97
C GLY A 271 -9.70 -1.52 -16.35
N LEU A 272 -8.54 -1.59 -17.02
CA LEU A 272 -7.42 -0.71 -16.69
C LEU A 272 -7.79 0.74 -17.08
N LYS A 273 -7.43 1.72 -16.25
CA LYS A 273 -7.76 3.13 -16.46
C LYS A 273 -6.50 3.92 -16.80
N GLY A 274 -6.03 3.70 -18.02
CA GLY A 274 -4.85 4.31 -18.63
C GLY A 274 -5.18 5.08 -19.91
N ARG A 275 -4.17 5.31 -20.74
CA ARG A 275 -4.27 6.01 -22.03
C ARG A 275 -3.32 5.41 -23.05
N HIS A 276 -3.72 5.35 -24.31
CA HIS A 276 -2.76 5.10 -25.38
C HIS A 276 -2.02 6.39 -25.73
N LEU A 277 -0.69 6.31 -25.79
CA LEU A 277 0.17 7.40 -26.22
C LEU A 277 0.97 6.98 -27.44
N LEU A 278 1.04 7.86 -28.44
CA LEU A 278 1.88 7.65 -29.61
C LEU A 278 3.35 7.74 -29.21
N THR A 279 4.02 6.61 -29.19
CA THR A 279 5.31 6.45 -28.51
C THR A 279 6.41 6.09 -29.48
N GLY A 280 7.52 6.83 -29.44
CA GLY A 280 8.76 6.49 -30.15
C GLY A 280 9.75 5.74 -29.24
N ILE A 281 10.43 4.73 -29.77
CA ILE A 281 11.53 4.07 -29.08
C ILE A 281 12.86 4.65 -29.58
N MET A 282 13.37 5.67 -28.89
CA MET A 282 14.56 6.42 -29.27
C MET A 282 15.16 7.15 -28.07
N ASN A 283 16.42 7.58 -28.20
CA ASN A 283 17.02 8.49 -27.23
C ASN A 283 16.76 9.95 -27.64
N LEU A 284 16.18 10.73 -26.74
CA LEU A 284 16.00 12.16 -26.93
C LEU A 284 16.99 12.92 -26.05
N LYS A 285 18.19 13.19 -26.59
CA LYS A 285 19.27 13.90 -25.88
C LYS A 285 19.48 13.31 -24.47
N SER A 286 19.63 14.15 -23.46
CA SER A 286 19.72 13.74 -22.05
C SER A 286 18.36 13.56 -21.36
N PHE A 287 17.24 13.62 -22.10
CA PHE A 287 15.90 13.54 -21.53
C PHE A 287 15.46 12.09 -21.23
N THR A 288 16.01 11.10 -21.94
CA THR A 288 15.64 9.67 -21.85
C THR A 288 16.63 8.80 -21.07
N GLY A 289 17.58 9.40 -20.34
CA GLY A 289 18.58 8.65 -19.56
C GLY A 289 17.98 7.87 -18.39
N ASP A 290 18.55 6.70 -18.07
CA ASP A 290 18.24 5.87 -16.90
C ASP A 290 16.74 5.65 -16.62
N ASP A 291 16.02 5.09 -17.60
CA ASP A 291 14.58 4.79 -17.52
C ASP A 291 13.65 6.01 -17.42
N ALA A 292 14.13 7.21 -17.70
CA ALA A 292 13.28 8.37 -17.86
C ALA A 292 12.35 8.19 -19.08
N ILE A 293 11.08 8.54 -18.91
CA ILE A 293 10.09 8.52 -19.99
C ILE A 293 9.75 9.97 -20.30
N VAL A 294 10.03 10.39 -21.53
CA VAL A 294 9.70 11.76 -21.96
C VAL A 294 8.26 11.76 -22.46
N ILE A 295 7.50 12.78 -22.08
CA ILE A 295 6.16 13.02 -22.63
C ILE A 295 6.00 14.47 -23.06
N SER A 296 5.14 14.71 -24.04
CA SER A 296 4.74 16.04 -24.47
C SER A 296 3.88 16.75 -23.40
N ALA A 297 3.74 18.06 -23.48
CA ALA A 297 2.87 18.84 -22.60
C ALA A 297 1.40 18.49 -22.84
N SER A 298 0.99 18.25 -24.09
CA SER A 298 -0.34 17.74 -24.41
C SER A 298 -0.60 16.34 -23.85
N ALA A 299 0.38 15.43 -23.89
CA ALA A 299 0.27 14.10 -23.30
C ALA A 299 0.20 14.14 -21.76
N SER A 300 0.84 15.11 -21.13
CA SER A 300 0.72 15.37 -19.68
C SER A 300 -0.73 15.64 -19.25
N ILE A 301 -1.49 16.40 -20.06
CA ILE A 301 -2.92 16.67 -19.85
C ILE A 301 -3.76 15.40 -20.09
N LYS A 302 -3.42 14.58 -21.10
CA LYS A 302 -4.10 13.28 -21.34
C LYS A 302 -3.98 12.34 -20.14
N LEU A 303 -2.89 12.45 -19.36
CA LEU A 303 -2.61 11.70 -18.14
C LEU A 303 -3.03 12.43 -16.84
N ARG A 304 -3.88 13.46 -16.94
CA ARG A 304 -4.50 14.09 -15.77
C ARG A 304 -5.26 13.05 -14.95
N ALA A 305 -5.09 13.13 -13.64
CA ALA A 305 -5.68 12.19 -12.70
C ALA A 305 -6.25 12.90 -11.47
N THR A 306 -7.31 12.29 -10.93
CA THR A 306 -7.95 12.69 -9.69
C THR A 306 -7.54 11.73 -8.57
N ARG A 307 -6.88 12.27 -7.55
CA ARG A 307 -6.44 11.51 -6.37
C ARG A 307 -7.34 11.81 -5.18
N THR A 308 -7.88 10.77 -4.57
CA THR A 308 -8.65 10.89 -3.32
C THR A 308 -7.72 10.70 -2.12
N ILE A 309 -7.69 11.70 -1.24
CA ILE A 309 -6.92 11.69 0.01
C ILE A 309 -7.90 11.68 1.17
N VAL A 310 -7.74 10.73 2.08
CA VAL A 310 -8.55 10.63 3.30
C VAL A 310 -7.69 10.94 4.51
N GLU A 311 -8.13 11.92 5.29
CA GLU A 311 -7.56 12.26 6.58
C GLU A 311 -8.58 12.02 7.68
N THR A 312 -8.10 11.55 8.83
CA THR A 312 -8.95 11.28 9.99
C THR A 312 -8.31 11.91 11.21
N PHE A 313 -9.13 12.65 11.95
CA PHE A 313 -8.75 13.38 13.14
C PHE A 313 -9.58 12.89 14.31
N TYR A 314 -8.95 12.78 15.47
CA TYR A 314 -9.64 12.55 16.73
C TYR A 314 -9.54 13.85 17.53
N VAL A 315 -10.69 14.40 17.91
CA VAL A 315 -10.78 15.64 18.68
C VAL A 315 -11.56 15.38 19.97
N VAL A 316 -11.16 16.05 21.05
CA VAL A 316 -11.81 15.95 22.36
C VAL A 316 -12.45 17.30 22.69
N GLY A 317 -13.70 17.27 23.14
CA GLY A 317 -14.46 18.49 23.46
C GLY A 317 -15.30 19.04 22.31
N SER A 318 -15.63 20.33 22.38
CA SER A 318 -16.48 20.98 21.38
C SER A 318 -15.72 21.15 20.06
N LEU A 319 -16.40 20.89 18.95
CA LEU A 319 -15.85 20.97 17.59
C LEU A 319 -16.56 22.06 16.79
N HIS A 320 -15.78 22.93 16.15
CA HIS A 320 -16.27 23.92 15.21
C HIS A 320 -15.56 23.76 13.85
N MET A 321 -16.31 23.44 12.79
CA MET A 321 -15.78 23.28 11.44
C MET A 321 -15.65 24.63 10.74
N HIS A 322 -14.51 24.88 10.09
CA HIS A 322 -14.25 26.11 9.30
C HIS A 322 -14.45 25.92 7.80
N VAL A 323 -14.65 24.68 7.36
CA VAL A 323 -14.76 24.30 5.96
C VAL A 323 -16.01 23.46 5.74
N LYS A 324 -16.51 23.46 4.51
CA LYS A 324 -17.63 22.63 4.06
C LYS A 324 -17.27 21.83 2.80
N GLU A 325 -18.10 20.85 2.49
CA GLU A 325 -18.01 20.12 1.23
C GLU A 325 -18.11 21.08 0.03
N GLY A 326 -17.25 20.90 -0.96
CA GLY A 326 -17.07 21.77 -2.12
C GLY A 326 -16.00 22.85 -1.95
N ASP A 327 -15.51 23.12 -0.73
CA ASP A 327 -14.48 24.14 -0.53
C ASP A 327 -13.13 23.71 -1.11
N SER A 328 -12.41 24.68 -1.68
CA SER A 328 -11.01 24.52 -2.11
C SER A 328 -10.07 24.79 -0.94
N VAL A 329 -9.13 23.89 -0.70
CA VAL A 329 -8.17 23.95 0.40
C VAL A 329 -6.74 23.82 -0.11
N LEU A 330 -5.84 24.56 0.53
CA LEU A 330 -4.41 24.46 0.32
C LEU A 330 -3.76 23.54 1.36
N PRO A 331 -2.53 23.06 1.10
CA PRO A 331 -1.77 22.31 2.11
C PRO A 331 -1.76 23.02 3.47
N ARG A 332 -2.03 22.27 4.55
CA ARG A 332 -2.11 22.78 5.93
C ARG A 332 -3.28 23.71 6.22
N ALA A 333 -4.30 23.76 5.36
CA ALA A 333 -5.54 24.47 5.69
C ALA A 333 -6.10 24.01 7.04
N VAL A 334 -6.46 24.98 7.87
CA VAL A 334 -7.21 24.75 9.11
C VAL A 334 -8.64 24.39 8.72
N ILE A 335 -9.09 23.21 9.12
CA ILE A 335 -10.42 22.70 8.78
C ILE A 335 -11.39 22.79 9.95
N ALA A 336 -10.87 22.80 11.18
CA ALA A 336 -11.68 22.87 12.37
C ALA A 336 -10.89 23.43 13.54
N GLU A 337 -11.61 23.88 14.55
CA GLU A 337 -11.13 24.24 15.87
C GLU A 337 -11.80 23.33 16.90
N THR A 338 -11.05 22.89 17.90
CA THR A 338 -11.58 22.16 19.04
C THR A 338 -11.19 22.82 20.35
N THR A 339 -12.01 22.67 21.39
CA THR A 339 -11.73 23.21 22.73
C THR A 339 -11.71 22.06 23.72
N ASP A 340 -10.55 21.81 24.33
CA ASP A 340 -10.38 20.76 25.32
C ASP A 340 -11.23 21.07 26.57
N PRO A 341 -12.09 20.15 27.02
CA PRO A 341 -13.04 20.43 28.09
C PRO A 341 -12.38 20.54 29.47
N LEU A 342 -11.18 19.97 29.66
CA LEU A 342 -10.44 20.02 30.92
C LEU A 342 -9.57 21.27 31.00
N THR A 343 -8.89 21.62 29.92
CA THR A 343 -7.90 22.72 29.90
C THR A 343 -8.44 24.02 29.34
N GLN A 344 -9.59 23.99 28.64
CA GLN A 344 -10.18 25.10 27.89
C GLN A 344 -9.27 25.66 26.78
N VAL A 345 -8.20 24.93 26.43
CA VAL A 345 -7.27 25.31 25.36
C VAL A 345 -7.90 25.01 24.01
N LYS A 346 -7.76 25.95 23.08
CA LYS A 346 -8.16 25.78 21.68
C LYS A 346 -7.06 25.09 20.88
N GLU A 347 -7.42 24.02 20.17
CA GLU A 347 -6.53 23.33 19.25
C GLU A 347 -7.05 23.43 17.82
N LEU A 348 -6.14 23.67 16.86
CA LEU A 348 -6.47 23.76 15.44
C LEU A 348 -6.24 22.41 14.76
N VAL A 349 -7.25 21.98 14.01
CA VAL A 349 -7.18 20.79 13.17
C VAL A 349 -6.79 21.22 11.76
N THR A 350 -5.63 20.76 11.29
CA THR A 350 -5.11 21.08 9.96
C THR A 350 -4.96 19.84 9.09
N LEU A 351 -5.25 19.93 7.79
CA LEU A 351 -4.96 18.86 6.83
C LEU A 351 -3.45 18.72 6.61
N LYS A 352 -2.90 17.53 6.87
CA LYS A 352 -1.45 17.25 6.84
C LYS A 352 -0.99 16.45 5.63
N LYS A 353 -1.87 15.66 5.01
CA LYS A 353 -1.53 14.75 3.90
C LYS A 353 -1.70 15.38 2.52
N ILE A 354 -2.51 16.44 2.38
CA ILE A 354 -2.64 17.14 1.10
C ILE A 354 -1.35 17.89 0.73
N LYS A 355 -0.88 17.69 -0.51
CA LYS A 355 0.39 18.24 -1.04
C LYS A 355 0.21 19.29 -2.15
N GLY A 356 -1.03 19.59 -2.49
CA GLY A 356 -1.41 20.63 -3.45
C GLY A 356 -2.83 21.12 -3.17
N ALA A 357 -3.32 22.02 -4.02
CA ALA A 357 -4.69 22.51 -3.95
C ALA A 357 -5.69 21.37 -4.18
N ALA A 358 -6.57 21.15 -3.22
CA ALA A 358 -7.55 20.06 -3.23
C ALA A 358 -8.97 20.59 -2.96
N VAL A 359 -9.98 19.83 -3.35
CA VAL A 359 -11.38 20.14 -3.04
C VAL A 359 -11.88 19.18 -1.97
N ILE A 360 -12.56 19.69 -0.95
CA ILE A 360 -13.21 18.85 0.05
C ILE A 360 -14.42 18.17 -0.60
N GLN A 361 -14.39 16.86 -0.72
CA GLN A 361 -15.48 16.07 -1.27
C GLN A 361 -16.49 15.68 -0.21
N LYS A 362 -16.00 15.28 0.96
CA LYS A 362 -16.85 14.71 2.00
C LYS A 362 -16.29 14.96 3.40
N ILE A 363 -17.17 15.28 4.34
CA ILE A 363 -16.84 15.38 5.76
C ILE A 363 -17.78 14.45 6.54
N ASP A 364 -17.23 13.37 7.08
CA ASP A 364 -17.95 12.47 8.00
C ASP A 364 -17.49 12.75 9.44
N ALA A 365 -18.39 12.71 10.41
CA ALA A 365 -18.01 12.77 11.82
C ALA A 365 -18.78 11.74 12.66
N VAL A 366 -18.08 11.14 13.62
CA VAL A 366 -18.62 10.14 14.55
C VAL A 366 -18.32 10.59 15.97
N ARG A 367 -19.36 10.77 16.78
CA ARG A 367 -19.20 11.03 18.22
C ARG A 367 -18.89 9.74 18.97
N SER A 368 -18.09 9.88 20.01
CA SER A 368 -17.66 8.83 20.93
C SER A 368 -17.39 9.45 22.30
N SER A 369 -16.96 8.63 23.25
CA SER A 369 -16.36 9.10 24.48
C SER A 369 -14.96 8.54 24.62
N HIS A 370 -14.03 9.34 25.14
CA HIS A 370 -12.70 8.92 25.54
C HIS A 370 -12.54 9.21 27.03
N PHE A 371 -12.46 8.17 27.87
CA PHE A 371 -12.45 8.31 29.34
C PHE A 371 -13.64 9.12 29.89
N ASN A 372 -14.86 8.86 29.40
CA ASN A 372 -16.09 9.63 29.70
C ASN A 372 -16.08 11.10 29.24
N ILE A 373 -15.06 11.52 28.49
CA ILE A 373 -15.00 12.85 27.87
C ILE A 373 -15.57 12.75 26.45
N PRO A 374 -16.52 13.62 26.06
CA PRO A 374 -17.03 13.65 24.69
C PRO A 374 -15.90 13.85 23.67
N ALA A 375 -15.83 12.97 22.69
CA ALA A 375 -14.82 13.00 21.63
C ALA A 375 -15.49 12.82 20.26
N THR A 376 -14.95 13.47 19.24
CA THR A 376 -15.43 13.33 17.86
C THR A 376 -14.30 12.85 16.97
N ARG A 377 -14.57 11.82 16.18
CA ARG A 377 -13.70 11.39 15.08
C ARG A 377 -14.21 12.05 13.80
N ILE A 378 -13.40 12.90 13.19
CA ILE A 378 -13.71 13.58 11.93
C ILE A 378 -12.93 12.89 10.82
N ARG A 379 -13.59 12.59 9.71
CA ARG A 379 -12.98 12.05 8.50
C ARG A 379 -13.24 13.03 7.36
N VAL A 380 -12.17 13.58 6.80
CA VAL A 380 -12.24 14.48 5.66
C VAL A 380 -11.68 13.79 4.43
N THR A 381 -12.48 13.76 3.37
CA THR A 381 -12.11 13.24 2.05
C THR A 381 -11.86 14.42 1.12
N CYS A 382 -10.65 14.54 0.62
CA CYS A 382 -10.22 15.57 -0.32
C CYS A 382 -9.93 14.95 -1.69
N GLN A 383 -10.19 15.68 -2.78
CA GLN A 383 -9.76 15.33 -4.12
C GLN A 383 -8.72 16.31 -4.63
N LEU A 384 -7.59 15.76 -5.09
CA LEU A 384 -6.50 16.48 -5.73
C LEU A 384 -6.51 16.14 -7.22
N ILE A 385 -6.82 17.13 -8.06
CA ILE A 385 -6.76 16.97 -9.52
C ILE A 385 -5.42 17.53 -10.00
N SER A 386 -4.67 16.75 -10.78
CA SER A 386 -3.40 17.23 -11.32
C SER A 386 -3.06 16.62 -12.68
N ASP A 387 -2.54 17.45 -13.57
CA ASP A 387 -1.82 17.01 -14.78
C ASP A 387 -0.58 16.20 -14.40
N ALA A 388 -0.10 15.34 -15.30
CA ALA A 388 1.14 14.62 -15.08
C ALA A 388 2.34 15.57 -15.13
N LYS A 389 3.27 15.48 -14.17
CA LYS A 389 4.42 16.39 -14.07
C LYS A 389 5.74 15.63 -14.16
N SER A 390 6.82 16.36 -14.47
CA SER A 390 8.18 15.82 -14.37
C SER A 390 8.44 15.31 -12.95
N GLY A 391 8.92 14.08 -12.82
CA GLY A 391 9.08 13.41 -11.53
C GLY A 391 7.95 12.43 -11.16
N ASP A 392 6.79 12.52 -11.80
CA ASP A 392 5.72 11.53 -11.60
C ASP A 392 6.12 10.17 -12.17
N LYS A 393 5.63 9.07 -11.58
CA LYS A 393 5.88 7.72 -12.09
C LYS A 393 4.76 7.24 -13.00
N VAL A 394 5.16 6.63 -14.12
CA VAL A 394 4.26 5.91 -15.02
C VAL A 394 4.77 4.49 -15.26
N ILE A 395 3.89 3.67 -15.83
CA ILE A 395 4.24 2.34 -16.29
C ILE A 395 3.48 1.98 -17.57
N THR A 396 4.07 1.15 -18.42
CA THR A 396 3.35 0.46 -19.51
C THR A 396 2.85 -0.92 -19.06
N ARG A 397 1.93 -1.53 -19.82
CA ARG A 397 1.48 -2.92 -19.56
C ARG A 397 2.59 -3.97 -19.73
N SER A 398 3.69 -3.57 -20.37
CA SER A 398 4.91 -4.36 -20.56
C SER A 398 5.93 -4.22 -19.42
N ALA A 399 5.53 -3.63 -18.27
CA ALA A 399 6.40 -3.44 -17.11
C ALA A 399 7.55 -2.43 -17.29
N ILE A 400 7.43 -1.49 -18.24
CA ILE A 400 8.40 -0.39 -18.36
C ILE A 400 7.97 0.71 -17.40
N LYS A 401 8.61 0.72 -16.22
CA LYS A 401 8.45 1.78 -15.22
C LYS A 401 9.40 2.91 -15.57
N GLY A 402 8.94 4.15 -15.46
CA GLY A 402 9.80 5.31 -15.65
C GLY A 402 9.32 6.51 -14.88
N VAL A 403 10.26 7.43 -14.66
CA VAL A 403 9.98 8.76 -14.13
C VAL A 403 9.75 9.69 -15.30
N LEU A 404 8.65 10.44 -15.27
CA LEU A 404 8.29 11.34 -16.34
C LEU A 404 9.23 12.52 -16.45
N ARG A 405 9.51 12.92 -17.68
CA ARG A 405 10.07 14.21 -18.03
C ARG A 405 9.16 14.87 -19.05
N VAL A 406 8.43 15.90 -18.61
CA VAL A 406 7.51 16.65 -19.46
C VAL A 406 8.29 17.72 -20.22
N ILE A 407 8.16 17.74 -21.55
CA ILE A 407 8.74 18.78 -22.40
C ILE A 407 7.66 19.43 -23.26
N ALA A 408 7.96 20.62 -23.79
CA ALA A 408 7.03 21.34 -24.66
C ALA A 408 6.79 20.58 -25.97
N ASP A 409 5.57 20.67 -26.49
CA ASP A 409 5.13 19.96 -27.71
C ASP A 409 6.01 20.29 -28.93
N ASN A 410 6.43 21.55 -29.08
CA ASN A 410 7.33 21.98 -30.15
C ASN A 410 8.77 21.45 -30.02
N LYS A 411 9.10 20.77 -28.92
CA LYS A 411 10.37 20.08 -28.69
C LYS A 411 10.23 18.56 -28.82
N MET A 412 9.08 18.05 -29.27
CA MET A 412 8.88 16.65 -29.58
C MET A 412 9.20 16.38 -31.06
N PRO A 413 9.76 15.21 -31.41
CA PRO A 413 9.85 14.76 -32.79
C PRO A 413 8.47 14.62 -33.44
N THR A 414 8.40 14.87 -34.74
CA THR A 414 7.18 14.77 -35.55
C THR A 414 7.23 13.62 -36.53
N LEU A 415 6.06 13.03 -36.78
CA LEU A 415 5.81 12.08 -37.85
C LEU A 415 5.73 12.81 -39.21
N PRO A 416 5.83 12.08 -40.34
CA PRO A 416 5.68 12.65 -41.68
C PRO A 416 4.34 13.37 -41.91
N ASP A 417 3.29 13.02 -41.17
CA ASP A 417 1.96 13.64 -41.23
C ASP A 417 1.82 14.90 -40.35
N GLY A 418 2.91 15.34 -39.71
CA GLY A 418 2.95 16.53 -38.86
C GLY A 418 2.51 16.29 -37.41
N ARG A 419 2.01 15.09 -37.05
CA ARG A 419 1.70 14.78 -35.65
C ARG A 419 2.98 14.68 -34.82
N ILE A 420 2.95 15.18 -33.60
CA ILE A 420 4.04 14.99 -32.63
C ILE A 420 3.94 13.61 -31.97
N LEU A 421 5.07 13.11 -31.48
CA LEU A 421 5.05 12.02 -30.50
C LEU A 421 4.44 12.51 -29.17
N ASP A 422 3.65 11.64 -28.54
CA ASP A 422 3.14 11.87 -27.18
C ASP A 422 4.17 11.47 -26.13
N ALA A 423 4.90 10.38 -26.39
CA ALA A 423 5.87 9.81 -25.45
C ALA A 423 7.12 9.27 -26.15
N ILE A 424 8.22 9.17 -25.41
CA ILE A 424 9.47 8.56 -25.86
C ILE A 424 10.04 7.68 -24.75
N ILE A 425 10.39 6.45 -25.12
CA ILE A 425 11.08 5.49 -24.25
C ILE A 425 12.46 5.20 -24.84
N SER A 426 13.49 5.20 -23.99
CA SER A 426 14.85 4.85 -24.39
C SER A 426 14.94 3.39 -24.89
N PRO A 427 15.70 3.09 -25.96
CA PRO A 427 15.92 1.71 -26.42
C PRO A 427 16.53 0.81 -25.35
N GLU A 428 17.43 1.35 -24.52
CA GLU A 428 18.09 0.67 -23.40
C GLU A 428 17.06 0.20 -22.37
N SER A 429 15.98 0.97 -22.18
CA SER A 429 14.88 0.61 -21.30
C SER A 429 14.12 -0.63 -21.75
N VAL A 430 14.22 -0.98 -23.04
CA VAL A 430 13.57 -2.15 -23.64
C VAL A 430 14.54 -3.32 -23.74
N ILE A 431 15.73 -3.10 -24.32
CA ILE A 431 16.73 -4.15 -24.59
C ILE A 431 17.23 -4.80 -23.30
N ASN A 432 17.63 -3.99 -22.31
CA ASN A 432 18.16 -4.51 -21.04
C ASN A 432 17.13 -5.34 -20.27
N ARG A 433 15.84 -5.15 -20.56
CA ARG A 433 14.72 -5.81 -19.90
C ARG A 433 14.12 -6.94 -20.73
N ARG A 434 14.49 -7.06 -22.01
CA ARG A 434 13.97 -8.06 -22.96
C ARG A 434 12.43 -8.05 -23.02
N VAL A 435 11.85 -6.86 -23.08
CA VAL A 435 10.39 -6.65 -23.01
C VAL A 435 9.81 -6.62 -24.43
N MET A 436 9.61 -7.79 -25.01
CA MET A 436 9.05 -7.91 -26.37
C MET A 436 7.55 -7.63 -26.42
N SER A 437 6.85 -7.78 -25.29
CA SER A 437 5.43 -7.47 -25.18
C SER A 437 5.10 -6.00 -25.50
N LEU A 438 6.05 -5.08 -25.35
CA LEU A 438 5.89 -3.67 -25.72
C LEU A 438 5.71 -3.50 -27.23
N PHE A 439 6.64 -4.07 -28.01
CA PHE A 439 6.57 -4.03 -29.46
C PHE A 439 5.35 -4.78 -29.97
N TRP A 440 5.07 -5.94 -29.38
CA TRP A 440 3.89 -6.73 -29.73
C TRP A 440 2.58 -5.94 -29.50
N GLU A 441 2.43 -5.28 -28.35
CA GLU A 441 1.25 -4.45 -28.05
C GLU A 441 1.07 -3.34 -29.09
N ALA A 442 2.15 -2.62 -29.41
CA ALA A 442 2.12 -1.53 -30.40
C ALA A 442 1.78 -2.02 -31.81
N MET A 443 2.34 -3.16 -32.23
CA MET A 443 2.03 -3.78 -33.53
C MET A 443 0.61 -4.33 -33.57
N ALA A 444 0.16 -5.01 -32.52
CA ALA A 444 -1.19 -5.54 -32.39
C ALA A 444 -2.24 -4.42 -32.39
N TYR A 445 -1.94 -3.28 -31.75
CA TYR A 445 -2.78 -2.08 -31.84
C TYR A 445 -2.93 -1.64 -33.30
N GLY A 446 -1.82 -1.53 -34.03
CA GLY A 446 -1.85 -1.16 -35.46
C GLY A 446 -2.70 -2.12 -36.29
N TYR A 447 -2.58 -3.42 -36.00
CA TYR A 447 -3.40 -4.45 -36.64
C TYR A 447 -4.88 -4.24 -36.37
N VAL A 448 -5.30 -4.13 -35.11
CA VAL A 448 -6.71 -3.94 -34.76
C VAL A 448 -7.25 -2.63 -35.32
N ALA A 449 -6.47 -1.55 -35.26
CA ALA A 449 -6.88 -0.25 -35.77
C ALA A 449 -7.09 -0.24 -37.30
N SER A 450 -6.41 -1.12 -38.05
CA SER A 450 -6.59 -1.28 -39.49
C SER A 450 -7.88 -2.02 -39.89
N LEU A 451 -8.49 -2.73 -38.94
CA LEU A 451 -9.69 -3.53 -39.19
C LEU A 451 -10.95 -2.66 -39.13
N PRO A 452 -11.99 -3.03 -39.92
CA PRO A 452 -13.36 -2.56 -39.73
C PRO A 452 -13.83 -2.75 -38.28
N GLU A 453 -14.67 -1.84 -37.78
CA GLU A 453 -15.06 -1.79 -36.36
C GLU A 453 -15.71 -3.10 -35.86
N ASP A 454 -16.56 -3.71 -36.69
CA ASP A 454 -17.24 -4.99 -36.45
C ASP A 454 -16.28 -6.18 -36.38
N GLN A 455 -15.03 -6.03 -36.87
CA GLN A 455 -14.01 -7.06 -36.86
C GLN A 455 -12.94 -6.85 -35.80
N ARG A 456 -13.00 -5.76 -35.01
CA ARG A 456 -11.99 -5.45 -34.00
C ARG A 456 -12.11 -6.33 -32.77
N GLU A 457 -13.34 -6.64 -32.36
CA GLU A 457 -13.60 -7.47 -31.19
C GLU A 457 -13.12 -8.90 -31.44
N GLY A 458 -12.29 -9.43 -30.54
CA GLY A 458 -11.71 -10.78 -30.69
C GLY A 458 -10.61 -10.91 -31.75
N ALA A 459 -10.26 -9.84 -32.48
CA ALA A 459 -9.17 -9.86 -33.47
C ALA A 459 -7.81 -10.25 -32.89
N VAL A 460 -7.62 -10.01 -31.58
CA VAL A 460 -6.41 -10.36 -30.85
C VAL A 460 -6.79 -11.20 -29.64
N LEU A 461 -6.27 -12.42 -29.60
CA LEU A 461 -6.30 -13.30 -28.44
C LEU A 461 -5.06 -13.05 -27.59
N VAL A 462 -5.28 -12.49 -26.40
CA VAL A 462 -4.24 -12.29 -25.39
C VAL A 462 -4.15 -13.52 -24.50
N ASP A 463 -3.58 -14.60 -25.04
CA ASP A 463 -3.19 -15.77 -24.25
C ASP A 463 -1.78 -15.55 -23.66
N HIS A 464 -1.56 -16.00 -22.43
CA HIS A 464 -0.27 -15.78 -21.76
C HIS A 464 0.89 -16.57 -22.34
N PHE A 465 0.61 -17.65 -23.07
CA PHE A 465 1.59 -18.57 -23.63
C PHE A 465 1.54 -18.63 -25.16
N ASP A 466 0.36 -18.45 -25.77
CA ASP A 466 0.14 -18.51 -27.22
C ASP A 466 -0.67 -17.32 -27.77
N PRO A 467 -0.10 -16.10 -27.73
CA PRO A 467 -0.81 -14.91 -28.19
C PRO A 467 -1.02 -14.92 -29.69
N ARG A 468 -2.23 -14.54 -30.13
CA ARG A 468 -2.59 -14.45 -31.55
C ARG A 468 -3.15 -13.07 -31.90
N PRO A 469 -2.72 -12.43 -33.00
CA PRO A 469 -1.65 -12.88 -33.90
C PRO A 469 -0.28 -12.91 -33.20
N THR A 470 0.57 -13.83 -33.64
CA THR A 470 1.93 -13.95 -33.12
C THR A 470 2.78 -12.75 -33.54
N PHE A 471 3.90 -12.53 -32.87
CA PHE A 471 4.84 -11.48 -33.24
C PHE A 471 5.29 -11.60 -34.71
N VAL A 472 5.56 -12.82 -35.17
CA VAL A 472 5.97 -13.10 -36.56
C VAL A 472 4.87 -12.72 -37.55
N GLN A 473 3.62 -13.11 -37.28
CA GLN A 473 2.48 -12.78 -38.14
C GLN A 473 2.25 -11.27 -38.26
N LEU A 474 2.48 -10.51 -37.19
CA LEU A 474 2.39 -9.05 -37.22
C LEU A 474 3.47 -8.44 -38.11
N VAL A 475 4.71 -8.92 -38.00
CA VAL A 475 5.83 -8.47 -38.84
C VAL A 475 5.60 -8.81 -40.32
N GLU A 476 5.12 -10.02 -40.62
CA GLU A 476 4.79 -10.44 -42.00
C GLU A 476 3.68 -9.57 -42.62
N LYS A 477 2.71 -9.13 -41.81
CA LYS A 477 1.68 -8.16 -42.20
C LYS A 477 2.20 -6.72 -42.32
N GLY A 478 3.48 -6.48 -42.04
CA GLY A 478 4.13 -5.19 -42.17
C GLY A 478 4.00 -4.27 -40.96
N TYR A 479 3.50 -4.76 -39.81
CA TYR A 479 3.45 -3.99 -38.58
C TYR A 479 4.84 -3.85 -37.94
N GLY A 480 5.11 -2.67 -37.39
CA GLY A 480 6.36 -2.36 -36.72
C GLY A 480 7.53 -1.96 -37.63
N LYS A 481 7.25 -1.65 -38.90
CA LYS A 481 8.21 -0.96 -39.77
C LYS A 481 8.61 0.37 -39.13
N PRO A 482 9.92 0.70 -39.10
CA PRO A 482 10.39 1.94 -38.52
C PRO A 482 9.96 3.13 -39.39
N ILE A 483 9.82 4.30 -38.77
CA ILE A 483 9.32 5.53 -39.37
C ILE A 483 10.43 6.59 -39.34
N GLN A 484 10.58 7.33 -40.44
CA GLN A 484 11.46 8.50 -40.48
C GLN A 484 10.82 9.65 -39.73
N LEU A 485 11.37 10.01 -38.57
CA LEU A 485 10.94 11.17 -37.79
C LEU A 485 11.71 12.43 -38.18
N THR A 486 11.10 13.58 -37.91
CA THR A 486 11.73 14.91 -38.01
C THR A 486 11.90 15.49 -36.62
N TYR A 487 13.05 16.10 -36.34
CA TYR A 487 13.36 16.77 -35.08
C TYR A 487 14.21 18.01 -35.35
N GLU A 488 13.84 19.15 -34.76
CA GLU A 488 14.52 20.44 -35.03
C GLU A 488 14.65 20.73 -36.53
N GLU A 489 13.54 20.54 -37.26
CA GLU A 489 13.40 20.77 -38.71
C GLU A 489 14.25 19.85 -39.61
N LYS A 490 14.89 18.83 -39.04
CA LYS A 490 15.73 17.88 -39.78
C LYS A 490 15.26 16.45 -39.61
N PRO A 491 15.32 15.60 -40.64
CA PRO A 491 15.09 14.18 -40.47
C PRO A 491 16.13 13.61 -39.50
N LEU A 492 15.70 12.74 -38.59
CA LEU A 492 16.63 11.98 -37.75
C LEU A 492 17.54 11.09 -38.62
N PRO A 493 18.78 10.82 -38.19
CA PRO A 493 19.69 9.97 -38.97
C PRO A 493 19.20 8.52 -39.08
N GLU A 494 18.42 8.05 -38.11
CA GLU A 494 17.92 6.68 -38.04
C GLU A 494 16.38 6.68 -38.05
N GLN A 495 15.79 5.68 -38.71
CA GLN A 495 14.37 5.43 -38.62
C GLN A 495 14.03 4.86 -37.24
N THR A 496 12.89 5.27 -36.69
CA THR A 496 12.50 5.00 -35.31
C THR A 496 11.27 4.10 -35.26
N PHE A 497 11.24 3.12 -34.34
CA PHE A 497 10.00 2.39 -34.06
C PHE A 497 9.00 3.31 -33.38
N VAL A 498 7.80 3.44 -33.95
CA VAL A 498 6.72 4.26 -33.41
C VAL A 498 5.43 3.44 -33.36
N GLY A 499 4.71 3.52 -32.24
CA GLY A 499 3.41 2.88 -32.12
C GLY A 499 2.62 3.34 -30.90
N MET A 500 1.34 2.99 -30.85
CA MET A 500 0.48 3.31 -29.70
C MET A 500 0.77 2.33 -28.57
N ILE A 501 1.20 2.86 -27.42
CA ILE A 501 1.50 2.08 -26.22
C ILE A 501 0.57 2.53 -25.10
N TYR A 502 0.09 1.58 -24.30
CA TYR A 502 -0.84 1.87 -23.21
C TYR A 502 -0.11 2.19 -21.91
N PHE A 503 -0.29 3.43 -21.43
CA PHE A 503 0.32 3.94 -20.21
C PHE A 503 -0.67 4.01 -19.06
N LEU A 504 -0.16 3.70 -17.87
CA LEU A 504 -0.81 3.91 -16.59
C LEU A 504 0.01 4.92 -15.78
N ARG A 505 -0.68 5.85 -15.12
CA ARG A 505 -0.06 6.74 -14.14
C ARG A 505 -0.13 6.09 -12.76
N LEU A 506 0.98 6.12 -12.02
CA LEU A 506 1.06 5.53 -10.68
C LEU A 506 0.81 6.60 -9.61
N ASP A 507 0.40 6.19 -8.41
CA ASP A 507 0.15 7.08 -7.26
C ASP A 507 1.40 7.79 -6.69
N LYS A 508 2.58 7.55 -7.28
CA LYS A 508 3.83 8.22 -6.91
C LYS A 508 4.01 9.49 -7.74
N ILE A 509 3.48 10.58 -7.21
CA ILE A 509 3.53 11.92 -7.82
C ILE A 509 4.71 12.74 -7.28
N SER A 510 5.29 13.58 -8.13
CA SER A 510 6.44 14.45 -7.89
C SER A 510 6.26 15.41 -6.70
N ASN A 511 5.03 15.81 -6.38
CA ASN A 511 4.75 16.77 -5.29
C ASN A 511 4.92 16.18 -3.88
N GLU A 512 5.22 14.88 -3.75
CA GLU A 512 5.51 14.22 -2.45
C GLU A 512 6.97 14.45 -1.99
N ILE A 513 7.45 15.70 -2.04
CA ILE A 513 8.80 16.06 -1.58
C ILE A 513 8.78 16.24 -0.06
N ALA A 514 9.59 15.45 0.65
CA ALA A 514 9.88 15.67 2.06
C ALA A 514 11.10 16.59 2.20
N SER A 515 10.91 17.73 2.85
CA SER A 515 11.98 18.62 3.27
C SER A 515 11.82 18.95 4.75
N SER A 516 12.94 19.13 5.45
CA SER A 516 12.98 19.41 6.88
C SER A 516 14.01 20.49 7.14
N HIS A 517 13.59 21.50 7.90
CA HIS A 517 14.45 22.55 8.44
C HIS A 517 13.91 22.89 9.83
N SER A 518 14.70 22.66 10.88
CA SER A 518 14.33 22.97 12.27
C SER A 518 12.97 22.40 12.72
N GLY A 519 12.64 21.18 12.30
CA GLY A 519 11.35 20.55 12.63
C GLY A 519 11.17 20.28 14.13
N ASP A 520 9.91 20.36 14.59
CA ASP A 520 9.51 20.05 15.96
C ASP A 520 10.03 18.68 16.40
N LYS A 521 10.71 18.66 17.55
CA LYS A 521 11.14 17.43 18.20
C LYS A 521 9.89 16.75 18.77
N ALA A 522 9.79 15.43 18.65
CA ALA A 522 8.76 14.62 19.31
C ALA A 522 8.69 14.97 20.80
N LYS A 523 7.51 14.90 21.42
CA LYS A 523 7.26 15.30 22.82
C LYS A 523 8.18 14.66 23.87
N ASN A 524 8.83 13.55 23.54
CA ASN A 524 9.84 12.94 24.40
C ASN A 524 11.22 13.61 24.30
N GLY A 525 11.42 14.57 23.39
CA GLY A 525 12.69 15.26 23.10
C GLY A 525 13.68 14.47 22.24
N MET A 526 13.28 13.28 21.75
CA MET A 526 14.22 12.20 21.42
C MET A 526 14.26 11.82 19.94
N ARG A 527 13.29 12.30 19.15
CA ARG A 527 13.19 12.06 17.70
C ARG A 527 12.70 13.34 17.03
N VAL A 528 13.11 13.58 15.78
CA VAL A 528 12.29 14.38 14.88
C VAL A 528 11.19 13.45 14.36
N ASP A 529 9.94 13.90 14.35
CA ASP A 529 8.78 13.06 14.05
C ASP A 529 8.87 12.51 12.61
N VAL A 530 9.12 11.21 12.44
CA VAL A 530 9.53 10.60 11.15
C VAL A 530 8.35 10.40 10.19
N ASP A 531 7.11 10.52 10.66
CA ASP A 531 5.91 10.16 9.87
C ASP A 531 5.04 11.35 9.44
N ASN A 532 5.42 12.59 9.78
CA ASN A 532 4.66 13.76 9.38
C ASN A 532 5.33 14.43 8.18
N ALA A 533 4.59 14.45 7.06
CA ALA A 533 5.03 14.89 5.74
C ALA A 533 5.50 16.37 5.66
N SER A 534 5.61 17.09 6.76
CA SER A 534 6.11 18.46 6.86
C SER A 534 7.19 18.68 7.94
N LEU A 535 7.51 17.66 8.75
CA LEU A 535 8.42 17.80 9.90
C LEU A 535 9.51 16.70 9.98
N ALA A 536 9.45 15.67 9.13
CA ALA A 536 10.36 14.54 9.21
C ALA A 536 11.80 14.88 8.79
N GLY A 537 12.74 14.70 9.72
CA GLY A 537 14.17 14.57 9.39
C GLY A 537 14.42 13.32 8.54
N GLN A 538 15.44 13.35 7.69
CA GLN A 538 15.82 12.16 6.92
C GLN A 538 16.60 11.18 7.80
N ARG A 539 16.32 9.88 7.68
CA ARG A 539 17.07 8.85 8.40
C ARG A 539 18.54 8.84 7.97
N ARG A 540 19.43 9.00 8.95
CA ARG A 540 20.87 8.74 8.81
C ARG A 540 21.16 7.36 9.36
N ASP A 541 21.47 6.42 8.48
CA ASP A 541 21.85 5.06 8.83
C ASP A 541 23.38 4.91 8.96
N TYR A 542 23.80 3.74 9.43
CA TYR A 542 25.19 3.41 9.65
C TYR A 542 26.04 3.47 8.38
N ALA A 543 25.47 3.10 7.24
CA ALA A 543 26.18 3.13 5.95
C ALA A 543 26.59 4.57 5.56
N LYS A 544 25.70 5.56 5.74
CA LYS A 544 26.01 6.97 5.46
C LYS A 544 27.13 7.51 6.36
N ALA A 545 27.13 7.14 7.64
CA ALA A 545 28.17 7.56 8.58
C ALA A 545 29.54 6.94 8.23
N ALA A 546 29.57 5.64 7.91
CA ALA A 546 30.77 4.94 7.47
C ALA A 546 31.36 5.58 6.20
N ALA A 547 30.52 5.97 5.24
CA ALA A 547 30.96 6.66 4.04
C ALA A 547 31.60 8.04 4.32
N LEU A 548 31.09 8.79 5.31
CA LEU A 548 31.69 10.06 5.73
C LEU A 548 33.05 9.86 6.40
N MET A 549 33.18 8.87 7.30
CA MET A 549 34.46 8.53 7.95
C MET A 549 35.51 8.06 6.94
N ALA A 550 35.12 7.20 6.00
CA ALA A 550 36.02 6.72 4.94
C ALA A 550 36.55 7.86 4.04
N ARG A 551 35.82 8.98 3.97
CA ARG A 551 36.24 10.20 3.26
C ARG A 551 37.00 11.20 4.13
N GLY A 552 37.30 10.86 5.39
CA GLY A 552 37.96 11.75 6.34
C GLY A 552 37.10 12.96 6.76
N MET A 553 35.77 12.86 6.63
CA MET A 553 34.83 13.93 6.98
C MET A 553 34.38 13.85 8.44
N ASP A 554 35.32 13.58 9.34
CA ASP A 554 35.06 13.32 10.76
C ASP A 554 34.44 14.51 11.49
N SER A 555 34.87 15.73 11.18
CA SER A 555 34.32 16.97 11.77
C SER A 555 32.87 17.19 11.36
N VAL A 556 32.52 16.96 10.10
CA VAL A 556 31.14 17.04 9.59
C VAL A 556 30.28 15.99 10.24
N LEU A 557 30.77 14.75 10.34
CA LEU A 557 30.05 13.69 11.04
C LEU A 557 29.83 14.03 12.52
N GLN A 558 30.83 14.59 13.21
CA GLN A 558 30.72 15.02 14.60
C GLN A 558 29.68 16.13 14.76
N THR A 559 29.69 17.18 13.92
CA THR A 559 28.69 18.25 13.95
C THR A 559 27.28 17.70 13.75
N LEU A 560 27.06 16.90 12.70
CA LEU A 560 25.77 16.27 12.40
C LEU A 560 25.28 15.34 13.52
N THR A 561 26.20 14.78 14.31
CA THR A 561 25.92 13.88 15.42
C THR A 561 25.62 14.62 16.71
N LYS A 562 26.39 15.68 17.03
CA LYS A 562 26.13 16.57 18.17
C LYS A 562 24.78 17.26 18.04
N ASP A 563 24.39 17.63 16.83
CA ASP A 563 23.10 18.27 16.56
C ASP A 563 21.93 17.26 16.60
N ASN A 564 22.20 15.94 16.57
CA ASN A 564 21.21 14.85 16.66
C ASN A 564 21.41 14.02 17.94
N MET A 565 20.86 14.50 19.07
CA MET A 565 21.17 14.10 20.45
C MET A 565 21.00 12.61 20.85
N ARG A 566 20.61 11.67 19.98
CA ARG A 566 20.47 10.24 20.36
C ARG A 566 21.13 9.20 19.47
N GLY A 567 21.56 9.55 18.26
CA GLY A 567 22.47 8.67 17.50
C GLY A 567 23.89 8.69 18.08
N GLY A 568 24.23 9.76 18.83
CA GLY A 568 25.56 10.06 19.34
C GLY A 568 26.31 8.86 19.90
N PHE A 569 25.72 8.19 20.90
CA PHE A 569 26.41 7.14 21.63
C PHE A 569 26.77 5.92 20.77
N ALA A 570 25.81 5.31 20.07
CA ALA A 570 26.07 4.14 19.22
C ALA A 570 27.03 4.47 18.07
N TYR A 571 26.98 5.70 17.55
CA TYR A 571 27.91 6.17 16.51
C TYR A 571 29.31 6.48 17.06
N GLU A 572 29.42 7.05 18.26
CA GLU A 572 30.71 7.29 18.93
C GLU A 572 31.42 5.97 19.26
N GLU A 573 30.69 4.96 19.72
CA GLU A 573 31.25 3.62 19.96
C GLU A 573 31.73 2.96 18.66
N LEU A 574 30.95 3.07 17.56
CA LEU A 574 31.40 2.58 16.25
C LEU A 574 32.64 3.34 15.74
N ALA A 575 32.67 4.68 15.89
CA ALA A 575 33.80 5.49 15.49
C ALA A 575 35.07 5.13 16.28
N LYS A 576 34.95 4.78 17.56
CA LYS A 576 36.06 4.21 18.35
C LYS A 576 36.54 2.90 17.73
N VAL A 577 35.65 1.94 17.50
CA VAL A 577 35.98 0.63 16.89
C VAL A 577 36.72 0.79 15.56
N ILE A 578 36.19 1.64 14.66
CA ILE A 578 36.78 1.86 13.32
C ILE A 578 38.16 2.53 13.42
N ARG A 579 38.36 3.42 14.39
CA ARG A 579 39.65 4.08 14.65
C ARG A 579 40.64 3.21 15.44
N GLY A 580 40.30 1.95 15.69
CA GLY A 580 41.13 1.03 16.48
C GLY A 580 41.17 1.36 17.98
N VAL A 581 40.21 2.16 18.46
CA VAL A 581 40.03 2.49 19.88
C VAL A 581 39.02 1.50 20.47
N PRO A 582 39.30 0.87 21.62
CA PRO A 582 38.38 -0.09 22.21
C PRO A 582 37.03 0.58 22.55
N ALA A 583 35.93 -0.08 22.15
CA ALA A 583 34.59 0.29 22.58
C ALA A 583 34.45 0.11 24.09
N ILE A 584 33.69 0.99 24.74
CA ILE A 584 33.34 0.83 26.15
C ILE A 584 32.31 -0.32 26.21
N PRO A 585 32.52 -1.37 27.03
CA PRO A 585 31.52 -2.41 27.23
C PRO A 585 30.20 -1.77 27.66
N SER A 586 29.11 -2.18 27.04
CA SER A 586 27.75 -1.68 27.30
C SER A 586 27.50 -1.50 28.80
N VAL A 587 27.06 -0.30 29.20
CA VAL A 587 26.61 -0.03 30.57
C VAL A 587 25.57 -1.09 30.96
N PRO A 588 25.74 -1.79 32.10
CA PRO A 588 24.75 -2.74 32.59
C PRO A 588 23.39 -2.06 32.75
N ALA A 589 22.31 -2.79 32.46
CA ALA A 589 20.93 -2.31 32.50
C ALA A 589 20.49 -1.73 33.86
N GLU A 590 21.29 -1.91 34.90
CA GLU A 590 21.04 -1.48 36.29
C GLU A 590 21.20 0.04 36.51
N ALA A 591 21.78 0.79 35.56
CA ALA A 591 21.92 2.25 35.69
C ALA A 591 20.64 3.05 35.32
N CYS A 592 19.54 2.38 34.93
CA CYS A 592 18.27 3.02 34.55
C CYS A 592 17.24 3.12 35.69
N GLU A 593 17.52 2.63 36.90
CA GLU A 593 16.52 2.62 38.00
C GLU A 593 16.63 3.77 39.02
N GLN A 594 17.57 4.71 38.88
CA GLN A 594 17.78 5.79 39.89
C GLN A 594 17.34 7.21 39.49
N THR A 595 16.53 7.40 38.45
CA THR A 595 15.96 8.73 38.11
C THR A 595 14.42 8.76 38.04
N ILE A 596 13.73 7.93 38.83
CA ILE A 596 12.28 8.03 39.11
C ILE A 596 12.02 8.24 40.62
N ALA A 597 12.89 8.99 41.27
CA ALA A 597 12.63 9.52 42.61
C ALA A 597 13.33 10.88 42.74
N ASP A 598 12.73 11.88 42.10
CA ASP A 598 12.53 13.24 42.61
C ASP A 598 11.55 14.00 41.69
#